data_AF-A0A6B1E7J1-F1
#
_entry.id   AF-A0A6B1E7J1-F1
#
_cell.length_a   1.000
_cell.length_b   1.000
_cell.length_c   1.000
_cell.angle_alpha   90.00
_cell.angle_beta   90.00
_cell.angle_gamma   90.00
#
_symmetry.space_group_name_H-M   'P 1'
#
loop_
_entity.id
_entity.type
_entity.pdbx_description
1 polymer ?
#
loop_
_entity_poly.entity_id
_entity_poly.type
_entity_poly.pdbx_seq_one_letter_code
_entity_poly.pdbx_strand_id
1 'polypeptide(L)'
;MEVIGMDRMRDPVETASAVGRAGGGGGVGKPAGLALMVGVVLTFVGSIFMPGNLLIDRADPTDYRETMQVLGDSAVLAQWMTFITLISLVVMSLGILGLYPLAKRQGGLSGRLLQCGIIVSILEWSVLIIASGMRHFSIHLLQRAELGDYGSLTVADFAEGALAVHTNAAAVTLTFMALFPLATLLLGLGLTPRFGSMDVYKTASVLMVLGGLLGVVNFIVALNAPDLGLDLLLYVNNSALYILGICLFIIGLGMYQGKSELSLEAA
;
A
#
# COMPACT_ATOMS: atom_id res chain seq x y z
N MET A 1 33.88 -33.74 58.53
CA MET A 1 32.61 -33.31 57.92
C MET A 1 32.99 -32.34 56.82
N GLU A 2 33.15 -32.86 55.60
CA GLU A 2 33.50 -32.05 54.42
C GLU A 2 32.28 -31.24 53.98
N VAL A 3 32.44 -29.93 53.84
CA VAL A 3 31.47 -29.07 53.18
C VAL A 3 31.91 -28.93 51.73
N ILE A 4 31.20 -29.64 50.85
CA ILE A 4 31.35 -29.59 49.40
C ILE A 4 30.93 -28.20 48.90
N GLY A 5 31.78 -27.62 48.04
CA GLY A 5 31.55 -26.32 47.43
C GLY A 5 30.30 -26.28 46.56
N MET A 6 29.39 -25.37 46.88
CA MET A 6 28.39 -24.84 45.96
C MET A 6 28.91 -23.53 45.37
N ASP A 7 29.85 -23.65 44.45
CA ASP A 7 30.20 -22.59 43.52
C ASP A 7 29.59 -22.96 42.17
N ARG A 8 28.86 -22.01 41.56
CA ARG A 8 28.03 -22.12 40.32
C ARG A 8 26.57 -22.52 40.50
N MET A 9 25.77 -21.58 40.96
CA MET A 9 24.52 -21.24 40.27
C MET A 9 24.43 -19.72 40.18
N ARG A 10 25.09 -19.16 39.15
CA ARG A 10 24.79 -17.82 38.67
C ARG A 10 23.42 -17.88 38.03
N ASP A 11 22.50 -17.08 38.54
CA ASP A 11 21.15 -16.91 38.01
C ASP A 11 21.17 -16.64 36.49
N PRO A 12 20.33 -17.34 35.69
CA PRO A 12 20.13 -17.02 34.28
C PRO A 12 19.39 -15.68 34.05
N VAL A 13 19.04 -14.97 35.12
CA VAL A 13 18.26 -13.73 35.07
C VAL A 13 19.14 -12.52 34.70
N GLU A 14 20.42 -12.49 35.09
CA GLU A 14 21.31 -11.39 34.71
C GLU A 14 21.76 -11.46 33.24
N THR A 15 21.95 -12.67 32.69
CA THR A 15 22.27 -12.86 31.27
C THR A 15 21.09 -12.54 30.35
N ALA A 16 19.85 -12.73 30.79
CA ALA A 16 18.68 -12.27 30.04
C ALA A 16 18.57 -10.73 30.00
N SER A 17 18.99 -10.03 31.07
CA SER A 17 19.01 -8.56 31.08
C SER A 17 20.15 -7.98 30.23
N ALA A 18 21.26 -8.71 30.09
CA ALA A 18 22.41 -8.30 29.28
C ALA A 18 22.19 -8.54 27.78
N VAL A 19 21.46 -9.58 27.39
CA VAL A 19 21.06 -9.80 25.97
C VAL A 19 20.01 -8.76 25.52
N GLY A 20 19.21 -8.22 26.44
CA GLY A 20 18.31 -7.09 26.16
C GLY A 20 19.00 -5.71 26.09
N ARG A 21 20.26 -5.59 26.52
CA ARG A 21 21.04 -4.34 26.52
C ARG A 21 22.19 -4.31 25.51
N ALA A 22 22.54 -5.46 24.92
CA ALA A 22 23.54 -5.58 23.86
C ALA A 22 22.98 -5.37 22.43
N GLY A 23 21.67 -5.07 22.30
CA GLY A 23 21.05 -4.55 21.08
C GLY A 23 21.01 -3.03 21.08
N GLY A 24 22.18 -2.38 21.00
CA GLY A 24 22.27 -0.92 20.93
C GLY A 24 21.53 -0.36 19.70
N GLY A 25 20.59 0.56 19.93
CA GLY A 25 20.22 1.64 18.99
C GLY A 25 19.65 1.25 17.62
N GLY A 26 19.12 0.05 17.45
CA GLY A 26 18.44 -0.36 16.22
C GLY A 26 17.04 0.22 16.15
N GLY A 27 16.91 1.48 15.75
CA GLY A 27 15.62 2.19 15.64
C GLY A 27 14.58 1.38 14.87
N VAL A 28 13.64 0.77 15.58
CA VAL A 28 12.56 -0.08 15.03
C VAL A 28 11.74 0.64 13.95
N GLY A 29 11.72 1.97 13.97
CA GLY A 29 11.09 2.80 12.93
C GLY A 29 11.87 2.91 11.61
N LYS A 30 13.19 2.68 11.58
CA LYS A 30 14.01 2.91 10.38
C LYS A 30 13.75 1.90 9.26
N PRO A 31 13.72 0.57 9.51
CA PRO A 31 13.38 -0.40 8.48
C PRO A 31 11.96 -0.21 7.94
N ALA A 32 11.01 0.14 8.81
CA ALA A 32 9.64 0.44 8.42
C ALA A 32 9.54 1.71 7.56
N GLY A 33 10.29 2.76 7.91
CA GLY A 33 10.39 3.98 7.09
C GLY A 33 10.96 3.70 5.71
N LEU A 34 12.04 2.92 5.63
CA LEU A 34 12.62 2.49 4.35
C LEU A 34 11.65 1.65 3.53
N ALA A 35 10.95 0.70 4.16
CA ALA A 35 9.92 -0.09 3.49
C ALA A 35 8.84 0.83 2.90
N LEU A 36 8.29 1.76 3.68
CA LEU A 36 7.26 2.66 3.18
C LEU A 36 7.75 3.50 1.98
N MET A 37 8.97 4.03 2.05
CA MET A 37 9.57 4.80 0.95
C MET A 37 9.77 3.95 -0.31
N VAL A 38 10.39 2.77 -0.18
CA VAL A 38 10.67 1.86 -1.30
C VAL A 38 9.37 1.38 -1.93
N GLY A 39 8.37 1.03 -1.12
CA GLY A 39 7.03 0.69 -1.58
C GLY A 39 6.44 1.80 -2.44
N VAL A 40 6.34 3.04 -1.93
CA VAL A 40 5.79 4.15 -2.73
C VAL A 40 6.52 4.32 -4.08
N VAL A 41 7.86 4.27 -4.08
CA VAL A 41 8.65 4.38 -5.32
C VAL A 41 8.32 3.24 -6.29
N LEU A 42 8.27 1.99 -5.80
CA LEU A 42 7.94 0.84 -6.63
C LEU A 42 6.50 0.92 -7.17
N THR A 43 5.53 1.42 -6.40
CA THR A 43 4.17 1.66 -6.88
C THR A 43 4.15 2.69 -8.00
N PHE A 44 4.91 3.77 -7.88
CA PHE A 44 4.99 4.79 -8.94
C PHE A 44 5.64 4.23 -10.21
N VAL A 45 6.75 3.49 -10.07
CA VAL A 45 7.38 2.81 -11.21
C VAL A 45 6.39 1.84 -11.86
N GLY A 46 5.76 0.95 -11.08
CA GLY A 46 4.78 -0.01 -11.58
C GLY A 46 3.59 0.66 -12.28
N SER A 47 3.08 1.77 -11.74
CA SER A 47 1.96 2.51 -12.33
C SER A 47 2.33 3.23 -13.62
N ILE A 48 3.50 3.89 -13.65
CA ILE A 48 3.95 4.71 -14.79
C ILE A 48 4.30 3.83 -16.00
N PHE A 49 4.96 2.70 -15.77
CA PHE A 49 5.43 1.79 -16.83
C PHE A 49 4.45 0.66 -17.16
N MET A 50 3.29 0.59 -16.52
CA MET A 50 2.25 -0.37 -16.91
C MET A 50 1.73 -0.04 -18.33
N PRO A 51 1.71 -1.00 -19.27
CA PRO A 51 1.04 -0.82 -20.55
C PRO A 51 -0.44 -0.47 -20.36
N GLY A 52 -0.96 0.47 -21.14
CA GLY A 52 -2.32 0.99 -21.00
C GLY A 52 -2.44 2.20 -20.07
N ASN A 53 -1.38 2.55 -19.32
CA ASN A 53 -1.36 3.74 -18.46
C ASN A 53 -0.72 4.96 -19.18
N LEU A 54 0.21 5.66 -18.51
CA LEU A 54 0.63 7.00 -18.90
C LEU A 54 1.71 7.01 -19.99
N LEU A 55 2.71 6.12 -19.90
CA LEU A 55 3.89 6.18 -20.75
C LEU A 55 3.94 5.14 -21.87
N ILE A 56 3.31 3.98 -21.67
CA ILE A 56 3.42 2.85 -22.61
C ILE A 56 2.02 2.52 -23.10
N ASP A 57 1.83 2.64 -24.43
CA ASP A 57 0.63 2.24 -25.16
C ASP A 57 -0.65 2.68 -24.45
N ARG A 58 -0.81 4.00 -24.26
CA ARG A 58 -1.92 4.59 -23.51
C ARG A 58 -3.26 4.13 -24.10
N ALA A 59 -4.07 3.49 -23.27
CA ALA A 59 -5.43 3.08 -23.59
C ALA A 59 -6.45 3.91 -22.79
N ASP A 60 -7.69 3.95 -23.25
CA ASP A 60 -8.78 4.46 -22.41
C ASP A 60 -9.03 3.47 -21.25
N PRO A 61 -8.85 3.87 -19.97
CA PRO A 61 -9.07 2.98 -18.84
C PRO A 61 -10.55 2.55 -18.68
N THR A 62 -11.47 3.18 -19.42
CA THR A 62 -12.90 2.81 -19.46
C THR A 62 -13.23 1.84 -20.59
N ASP A 63 -12.35 1.70 -21.60
CA ASP A 63 -12.43 0.66 -22.62
C ASP A 63 -11.63 -0.58 -22.18
N TYR A 64 -12.35 -1.50 -21.53
CA TYR A 64 -11.79 -2.75 -21.04
C TYR A 64 -11.22 -3.64 -22.16
N ARG A 65 -11.76 -3.56 -23.38
CA ARG A 65 -11.29 -4.38 -24.50
C ARG A 65 -9.98 -3.84 -25.05
N GLU A 66 -9.91 -2.53 -25.29
CA GLU A 66 -8.67 -1.86 -25.73
C GLU A 66 -7.55 -2.05 -24.69
N THR A 67 -7.87 -1.84 -23.41
CA THR A 67 -6.90 -2.05 -22.31
C THR A 67 -6.36 -3.48 -22.30
N MET A 68 -7.22 -4.48 -22.51
CA MET A 68 -6.79 -5.88 -22.55
C MET A 68 -5.92 -6.21 -23.77
N GLN A 69 -6.18 -5.60 -24.93
CA GLN A 69 -5.34 -5.76 -26.11
C GLN A 69 -3.93 -5.24 -25.87
N VAL A 70 -3.80 -4.02 -25.35
CA VAL A 70 -2.51 -3.42 -25.00
C VAL A 70 -1.75 -4.27 -23.98
N LEU A 71 -2.44 -4.75 -22.96
CA LEU A 71 -1.83 -5.63 -21.94
C LEU A 71 -1.38 -6.97 -22.54
N GLY A 72 -2.06 -7.49 -23.56
CA GLY A 72 -1.65 -8.67 -24.32
C GLY A 72 -0.40 -8.40 -25.17
N ASP A 73 -0.42 -7.32 -25.96
CA ASP A 73 0.67 -6.94 -26.86
C ASP A 73 2.01 -6.74 -26.13
N SER A 74 1.94 -6.26 -24.88
CA SER A 74 3.08 -6.05 -23.99
C SER A 74 3.07 -6.97 -22.75
N ALA A 75 2.59 -8.20 -22.88
CA ALA A 75 2.30 -9.09 -21.75
C ALA A 75 3.47 -9.34 -20.78
N VAL A 76 4.71 -9.49 -21.28
CA VAL A 76 5.89 -9.68 -20.42
C VAL A 76 6.11 -8.46 -19.51
N LEU A 77 6.04 -7.25 -20.08
CA LEU A 77 6.20 -6.02 -19.31
C LEU A 77 5.05 -5.83 -18.33
N ALA A 78 3.81 -6.08 -18.77
CA ALA A 78 2.62 -5.99 -17.94
C ALA A 78 2.69 -6.94 -16.73
N GLN A 79 3.18 -8.17 -16.92
CA GLN A 79 3.42 -9.13 -15.83
C GLN A 79 4.47 -8.62 -14.83
N TRP A 80 5.60 -8.12 -15.31
CA TRP A 80 6.65 -7.57 -14.45
C TRP A 80 6.18 -6.35 -13.66
N MET A 81 5.47 -5.41 -14.30
CA MET A 81 4.93 -4.24 -13.62
C MET A 81 3.85 -4.61 -12.60
N THR A 82 3.05 -5.63 -12.89
CA THR A 82 2.08 -6.19 -11.93
C THR A 82 2.81 -6.83 -10.75
N PHE A 83 3.88 -7.59 -10.98
CA PHE A 83 4.68 -8.20 -9.92
C PHE A 83 5.40 -7.17 -9.04
N ILE A 84 5.96 -6.12 -9.64
CA ILE A 84 6.55 -4.98 -8.90
C ILE A 84 5.49 -4.30 -8.04
N THR A 85 4.28 -4.10 -8.57
CA THR A 85 3.16 -3.53 -7.81
C THR A 85 2.77 -4.43 -6.63
N LEU A 86 2.72 -5.75 -6.81
CA LEU A 86 2.43 -6.68 -5.71
C LEU A 86 3.47 -6.61 -4.60
N ILE A 87 4.77 -6.65 -4.94
CA ILE A 87 5.87 -6.50 -3.97
C ILE A 87 5.74 -5.16 -3.25
N SER A 88 5.47 -4.10 -4.01
CA SER A 88 5.30 -2.77 -3.46
C SER A 88 4.22 -2.72 -2.38
N LEU A 89 3.02 -3.23 -2.67
CA LEU A 89 1.89 -3.19 -1.74
C LEU A 89 2.17 -3.97 -0.45
N VAL A 90 2.89 -5.09 -0.54
CA VAL A 90 3.36 -5.85 0.63
C VAL A 90 4.37 -5.02 1.44
N VAL A 91 5.34 -4.41 0.77
CA VAL A 91 6.37 -3.59 1.42
C VAL A 91 5.75 -2.33 2.08
N MET A 92 4.78 -1.68 1.42
CA MET A 92 4.00 -0.58 2.00
C MET A 92 3.23 -1.04 3.24
N SER A 93 2.58 -2.21 3.18
CA SER A 93 1.87 -2.84 4.33
C SER A 93 2.79 -3.03 5.53
N LEU A 94 4.02 -3.49 5.31
CA LEU A 94 5.01 -3.63 6.38
C LEU A 94 5.47 -2.27 6.91
N GLY A 95 5.64 -1.27 6.03
CA GLY A 95 5.98 0.09 6.42
C GLY A 95 4.92 0.75 7.31
N ILE A 96 3.65 0.67 6.92
CA ILE A 96 2.54 1.25 7.70
C ILE A 96 2.35 0.52 9.04
N LEU A 97 2.54 -0.81 9.07
CA LEU A 97 2.52 -1.59 10.31
C LEU A 97 3.58 -1.12 11.32
N GLY A 98 4.70 -0.56 10.85
CA GLY A 98 5.71 0.04 11.70
C GLY A 98 5.24 1.24 12.51
N LEU A 99 4.11 1.88 12.12
CA LEU A 99 3.47 2.94 12.90
C LEU A 99 2.62 2.40 14.06
N TYR A 100 2.29 1.10 14.08
CA TYR A 100 1.38 0.51 15.06
C TYR A 100 1.87 0.66 16.52
N PRO A 101 3.16 0.47 16.84
CA PRO A 101 3.67 0.72 18.19
C PRO A 101 3.50 2.18 18.64
N LEU A 102 3.63 3.14 17.71
CA LEU A 102 3.40 4.57 18.01
C LEU A 102 1.93 4.82 18.34
N ALA A 103 1.03 4.22 17.55
CA ALA A 103 -0.41 4.33 17.73
C ALA A 103 -0.86 3.78 19.09
N LYS A 104 -0.23 2.70 19.57
CA LYS A 104 -0.50 2.11 20.90
C LYS A 104 -0.08 3.03 22.04
N ARG A 105 1.03 3.77 21.91
CA ARG A 105 1.56 4.65 22.97
C ARG A 105 0.86 6.02 23.02
N GLN A 106 0.35 6.51 21.90
CA GLN A 106 -0.24 7.85 21.79
C GLN A 106 -1.50 8.06 22.65
N GLY A 107 -2.23 7.00 22.98
CA GLY A 107 -3.47 7.08 23.76
C GLY A 107 -4.58 7.93 23.11
N GLY A 108 -5.73 8.03 23.77
CA GLY A 108 -6.84 8.91 23.34
C GLY A 108 -7.45 8.59 21.97
N LEU A 109 -8.19 9.57 21.42
CA LEU A 109 -8.84 9.44 20.11
C LEU A 109 -7.82 9.35 18.97
N SER A 110 -6.74 10.13 19.02
CA SER A 110 -5.73 10.18 17.96
C SER A 110 -4.99 8.84 17.82
N GLY A 111 -4.64 8.16 18.92
CA GLY A 111 -4.07 6.81 18.88
C GLY A 111 -5.03 5.78 18.28
N ARG A 112 -6.33 5.85 18.61
CA ARG A 112 -7.37 4.96 18.04
C ARG A 112 -7.58 5.19 16.55
N LEU A 113 -7.62 6.46 16.12
CA LEU A 113 -7.74 6.81 14.70
C LEU A 113 -6.53 6.30 13.92
N LEU A 114 -5.32 6.43 14.47
CA LEU A 114 -4.11 5.90 13.84
C LEU A 114 -4.15 4.36 13.74
N GLN A 115 -4.54 3.65 14.80
CA GLN A 115 -4.70 2.19 14.77
C GLN A 115 -5.72 1.74 13.71
N CYS A 116 -6.88 2.39 13.68
CA CYS A 116 -7.91 2.12 12.69
C CYS A 116 -7.41 2.40 11.27
N GLY A 117 -6.76 3.55 11.06
CA GLY A 117 -6.15 3.92 9.79
C GLY A 117 -5.14 2.89 9.29
N ILE A 118 -4.26 2.38 10.17
CA ILE A 118 -3.30 1.32 9.84
C ILE A 118 -4.03 0.05 9.40
N ILE A 119 -5.04 -0.40 10.15
CA ILE A 119 -5.81 -1.62 9.83
C ILE A 119 -6.52 -1.46 8.48
N VAL A 120 -7.22 -0.34 8.29
CA VAL A 120 -7.95 -0.09 7.03
C VAL A 120 -6.97 0.02 5.86
N SER A 121 -5.79 0.63 6.05
CA SER A 121 -4.73 0.69 5.01
C SER A 121 -4.21 -0.69 4.61
N ILE A 122 -4.07 -1.62 5.55
CA ILE A 122 -3.65 -2.99 5.21
C ILE A 122 -4.78 -3.71 4.45
N LEU A 123 -6.03 -3.51 4.86
CA LEU A 123 -7.19 -4.10 4.19
C LEU A 123 -7.33 -3.57 2.76
N GLU A 124 -7.24 -2.25 2.55
CA GLU A 124 -7.37 -1.67 1.21
C GLU A 124 -6.21 -2.09 0.29
N TRP A 125 -4.97 -2.15 0.76
CA TRP A 125 -3.87 -2.67 -0.05
C TRP A 125 -4.00 -4.16 -0.33
N SER A 126 -4.57 -4.94 0.59
CA SER A 126 -4.90 -6.35 0.35
C SER A 126 -5.94 -6.51 -0.77
N VAL A 127 -6.95 -5.65 -0.82
CA VAL A 127 -7.93 -5.59 -1.92
C VAL A 127 -7.22 -5.29 -3.25
N LEU A 128 -6.29 -4.34 -3.26
CA LEU A 128 -5.53 -3.99 -4.47
C LEU A 128 -4.53 -5.09 -4.89
N ILE A 129 -3.98 -5.85 -3.94
CA ILE A 129 -3.18 -7.05 -4.20
C ILE A 129 -4.03 -8.10 -4.93
N ILE A 130 -5.26 -8.33 -4.48
CA ILE A 130 -6.19 -9.27 -5.14
C ILE A 130 -6.49 -8.80 -6.57
N ALA A 131 -6.84 -7.52 -6.75
CA ALA A 131 -7.09 -6.96 -8.09
C ALA A 131 -5.86 -7.09 -9.02
N SER A 132 -4.66 -6.85 -8.49
CA SER A 132 -3.41 -7.01 -9.22
C SER A 132 -3.14 -8.47 -9.58
N GLY A 133 -3.42 -9.40 -8.67
CA GLY A 133 -3.33 -10.84 -8.94
C GLY A 133 -4.30 -11.30 -10.03
N MET A 134 -5.53 -10.78 -10.02
CA MET A 134 -6.52 -11.03 -11.07
C MET A 134 -6.05 -10.50 -12.42
N ARG A 135 -5.48 -9.29 -12.48
CA ARG A 135 -4.86 -8.73 -13.70
C ARG A 135 -3.72 -9.62 -14.20
N HIS A 136 -2.83 -10.06 -13.30
CA HIS A 136 -1.74 -10.96 -13.65
C HIS A 136 -2.26 -12.25 -14.29
N PHE A 137 -3.33 -12.82 -13.72
CA PHE A 137 -3.99 -14.01 -14.25
C PHE A 137 -4.64 -13.74 -15.62
N SER A 138 -5.35 -12.62 -15.81
CA SER A 138 -5.90 -12.23 -17.11
C SER A 138 -4.83 -12.14 -18.19
N ILE A 139 -3.69 -11.49 -17.90
CA ILE A 139 -2.56 -11.41 -18.85
C ILE A 139 -2.00 -12.80 -19.16
N HIS A 140 -1.89 -13.67 -18.16
CA HIS A 140 -1.44 -15.05 -18.38
C HIS A 140 -2.40 -15.83 -19.29
N LEU A 141 -3.72 -15.66 -19.14
CA LEU A 141 -4.70 -16.27 -20.03
C LEU A 141 -4.58 -15.76 -21.47
N LEU A 142 -4.33 -14.45 -21.65
CA LEU A 142 -4.07 -13.87 -22.98
C LEU A 142 -2.81 -14.47 -23.63
N GLN A 143 -1.70 -14.58 -22.90
CA GLN A 143 -0.50 -15.24 -23.42
C GLN A 143 -0.76 -16.71 -23.78
N ARG A 144 -1.56 -17.42 -22.98
CA ARG A 144 -1.95 -18.79 -23.29
C ARG A 144 -2.74 -18.86 -24.59
N ALA A 145 -3.66 -17.92 -24.82
CA ALA A 145 -4.46 -17.77 -26.04
C ALA A 145 -3.64 -17.54 -27.33
N GLU A 146 -2.35 -17.23 -27.23
CA GLU A 146 -1.46 -17.05 -28.39
C GLU A 146 -0.58 -18.28 -28.68
N LEU A 147 -0.38 -19.16 -27.69
CA LEU A 147 0.60 -20.24 -27.76
C LEU A 147 0.12 -21.50 -28.52
N GLY A 148 -1.14 -21.55 -28.96
CA GLY A 148 -1.63 -22.59 -29.88
C GLY A 148 -1.92 -23.97 -29.28
N ASP A 149 -1.51 -24.24 -28.03
CA ASP A 149 -1.58 -25.56 -27.40
C ASP A 149 -2.65 -25.60 -26.29
N TYR A 150 -3.91 -25.83 -26.68
CA TYR A 150 -5.09 -25.54 -25.85
C TYR A 150 -5.75 -26.74 -25.16
N GLY A 151 -5.29 -27.96 -25.37
CA GLY A 151 -6.00 -29.15 -24.85
C GLY A 151 -7.47 -29.16 -25.30
N SER A 152 -8.43 -29.14 -24.36
CA SER A 152 -9.88 -29.09 -24.64
C SER A 152 -10.47 -27.67 -24.71
N LEU A 153 -9.69 -26.63 -24.44
CA LEU A 153 -10.13 -25.24 -24.46
C LEU A 153 -9.83 -24.62 -25.83
N THR A 154 -10.49 -23.52 -26.16
CA THR A 154 -10.25 -22.76 -27.38
C THR A 154 -9.60 -21.41 -27.06
N VAL A 155 -8.99 -20.77 -28.06
CA VAL A 155 -8.51 -19.38 -27.99
C VAL A 155 -9.61 -18.45 -27.46
N ALA A 156 -10.85 -18.66 -27.92
CA ALA A 156 -12.00 -17.88 -27.51
C ALA A 156 -12.29 -18.05 -26.01
N ASP A 157 -12.20 -19.27 -25.47
CA ASP A 157 -12.41 -19.54 -24.04
C ASP A 157 -11.39 -18.81 -23.15
N PHE A 158 -10.12 -18.75 -23.59
CA PHE A 158 -9.07 -18.01 -22.87
C PHE A 158 -9.30 -16.50 -22.91
N ALA A 159 -9.67 -15.95 -24.06
CA ALA A 159 -9.94 -14.51 -24.21
C ALA A 159 -11.19 -14.08 -23.42
N GLU A 160 -12.27 -14.87 -23.46
CA GLU A 160 -13.49 -14.64 -22.67
C GLU A 160 -13.22 -14.75 -21.16
N GLY A 161 -12.46 -15.78 -20.75
CA GLY A 161 -12.04 -15.93 -19.36
C GLY A 161 -11.20 -14.74 -18.88
N ALA A 162 -10.26 -14.26 -19.70
CA ALA A 162 -9.44 -13.10 -19.38
C ALA A 162 -10.27 -11.83 -19.20
N LEU A 163 -11.26 -11.60 -20.07
CA LEU A 163 -12.18 -10.47 -20.00
C LEU A 163 -13.10 -10.54 -18.77
N ALA A 164 -13.63 -11.72 -18.46
CA ALA A 164 -14.47 -11.92 -17.28
C ALA A 164 -13.69 -11.66 -15.97
N VAL A 165 -12.46 -12.15 -15.88
CA VAL A 165 -11.57 -11.89 -14.73
C VAL A 165 -11.22 -10.40 -14.65
N HIS A 166 -10.92 -9.75 -15.77
CA HIS A 166 -10.60 -8.32 -15.80
C HIS A 166 -11.80 -7.46 -15.35
N THR A 167 -13.00 -7.80 -15.81
CA THR A 167 -14.24 -7.12 -15.40
C THR A 167 -14.48 -7.28 -13.89
N ASN A 168 -14.27 -8.48 -13.34
CA ASN A 168 -14.37 -8.68 -11.89
C ASN A 168 -13.29 -7.91 -11.12
N ALA A 169 -12.08 -7.76 -11.68
CA ALA A 169 -11.02 -6.97 -11.07
C ALA A 169 -11.40 -5.48 -10.97
N ALA A 170 -12.25 -4.96 -11.86
CA ALA A 170 -12.80 -3.60 -11.76
C ALA A 170 -13.67 -3.44 -10.51
N ALA A 171 -14.56 -4.39 -10.21
CA ALA A 171 -15.37 -4.36 -8.98
C ALA A 171 -14.52 -4.41 -7.70
N VAL A 172 -13.44 -5.21 -7.72
CA VAL A 172 -12.46 -5.24 -6.61
C VAL A 172 -11.74 -3.89 -6.49
N THR A 173 -11.38 -3.26 -7.61
CA THR A 173 -10.75 -1.94 -7.64
C THR A 173 -11.68 -0.84 -7.12
N LEU A 174 -12.99 -0.91 -7.42
CA LEU A 174 -13.98 0.00 -6.84
C LEU A 174 -14.07 -0.14 -5.32
N THR A 175 -13.93 -1.37 -4.79
CA THR A 175 -13.84 -1.60 -3.34
C THR A 175 -12.62 -0.89 -2.73
N PHE A 176 -11.47 -0.97 -3.40
CA PHE A 176 -10.27 -0.22 -3.01
C PHE A 176 -10.54 1.30 -3.01
N MET A 177 -11.15 1.84 -4.07
CA MET A 177 -11.50 3.26 -4.17
C MET A 177 -12.43 3.74 -3.04
N ALA A 178 -13.27 2.86 -2.49
CA ALA A 178 -14.13 3.19 -1.36
C ALA A 178 -13.37 3.20 -0.02
N LEU A 179 -12.40 2.29 0.16
CA LEU A 179 -11.66 2.15 1.42
C LEU A 179 -10.47 3.13 1.54
N PHE A 180 -9.79 3.41 0.42
CA PHE A 180 -8.62 4.27 0.36
C PHE A 180 -8.80 5.66 0.99
N PRO A 181 -9.89 6.40 0.68
CA PRO A 181 -10.12 7.71 1.27
C PRO A 181 -10.26 7.65 2.79
N LEU A 182 -10.94 6.61 3.29
CA LEU A 182 -11.13 6.39 4.72
C LEU A 182 -9.81 6.04 5.40
N ALA A 183 -9.02 5.12 4.83
CA ALA A 183 -7.70 4.74 5.34
C ALA A 183 -6.79 5.97 5.50
N THR A 184 -6.69 6.75 4.42
CA THR A 184 -5.85 7.96 4.35
C THR A 184 -6.31 9.01 5.36
N LEU A 185 -7.62 9.27 5.44
CA LEU A 185 -8.20 10.22 6.37
C LEU A 185 -7.87 9.85 7.83
N LEU A 186 -8.07 8.59 8.20
CA LEU A 186 -7.81 8.09 9.55
C LEU A 186 -6.32 8.14 9.92
N LEU A 187 -5.44 7.76 8.99
CA LEU A 187 -3.99 7.91 9.16
C LEU A 187 -3.60 9.37 9.38
N GLY A 188 -4.07 10.28 8.52
CA GLY A 188 -3.79 11.71 8.62
C GLY A 188 -4.26 12.31 9.95
N LEU A 189 -5.49 12.01 10.37
CA LEU A 189 -6.05 12.48 11.64
C LEU A 189 -5.30 11.90 12.86
N GLY A 190 -4.81 10.66 12.77
CA GLY A 190 -4.03 10.03 13.81
C GLY A 190 -2.61 10.61 13.94
N LEU A 191 -1.98 10.96 12.82
CA LEU A 191 -0.61 11.48 12.76
C LEU A 191 -0.53 12.98 13.05
N THR A 192 -1.47 13.79 12.56
CA THR A 192 -1.41 15.27 12.64
C THR A 192 -1.14 15.81 14.05
N PRO A 193 -1.81 15.31 15.12
CA PRO A 193 -1.60 15.81 16.48
C PRO A 193 -0.21 15.52 17.06
N ARG A 194 0.57 14.63 16.45
CA ARG A 194 1.93 14.30 16.91
C ARG A 194 2.93 15.41 16.60
N PHE A 195 2.63 16.27 15.64
CA PHE A 195 3.52 17.34 15.20
C PHE A 195 3.13 18.66 15.88
N GLY A 196 4.00 19.15 16.76
CA GLY A 196 3.77 20.39 17.52
C GLY A 196 3.84 21.65 16.64
N SER A 197 4.86 21.75 15.80
CA SER A 197 5.09 22.87 14.87
C SER A 197 4.65 22.52 13.44
N MET A 198 4.45 23.55 12.60
CA MET A 198 4.19 23.35 11.18
C MET A 198 5.50 23.00 10.47
N ASP A 199 5.71 21.72 10.21
CA ASP A 199 6.82 21.20 9.42
C ASP A 199 6.30 20.40 8.21
N VAL A 200 7.23 19.84 7.44
CA VAL A 200 6.91 19.05 6.23
C VAL A 200 6.09 17.79 6.56
N TYR A 201 6.29 17.18 7.73
CA TYR A 201 5.59 15.96 8.14
C TYR A 201 4.16 16.27 8.62
N LYS A 202 3.97 17.38 9.33
CA LYS A 202 2.65 17.90 9.66
C LYS A 202 1.89 18.26 8.40
N THR A 203 2.54 18.91 7.43
CA THR A 203 1.91 19.23 6.15
C THR A 203 1.51 17.97 5.41
N ALA A 204 2.38 16.95 5.33
CA ALA A 204 2.04 15.66 4.74
C ALA A 204 0.84 14.99 5.42
N SER A 205 0.79 14.96 6.76
CA SER A 205 -0.34 14.38 7.50
C SER A 205 -1.65 15.17 7.33
N VAL A 206 -1.59 16.51 7.23
CA VAL A 206 -2.76 17.35 6.91
C VAL A 206 -3.22 17.10 5.47
N LEU A 207 -2.30 16.99 4.50
CA LEU A 207 -2.64 16.65 3.12
C LEU A 207 -3.28 15.26 3.03
N MET A 208 -2.87 14.30 3.88
CA MET A 208 -3.56 13.02 4.00
C MET A 208 -5.02 13.18 4.45
N VAL A 209 -5.30 14.04 5.44
CA VAL A 209 -6.67 14.35 5.85
C VAL A 209 -7.46 14.96 4.69
N LEU A 210 -6.91 15.98 4.03
CA LEU A 210 -7.59 16.69 2.94
C LEU A 210 -7.81 15.78 1.73
N GLY A 211 -6.83 14.95 1.36
CA GLY A 211 -6.95 14.00 0.26
C GLY A 211 -7.93 12.88 0.57
N GLY A 212 -7.98 12.39 1.82
CA GLY A 212 -9.01 11.45 2.26
C GLY A 212 -10.42 12.05 2.17
N LEU A 213 -10.60 13.30 2.62
CA LEU A 213 -11.88 14.01 2.45
C LEU A 213 -12.26 14.21 0.99
N LEU A 214 -11.30 14.61 0.14
CA LEU A 214 -11.50 14.74 -1.30
C LEU A 214 -11.94 13.41 -1.92
N GLY A 215 -11.30 12.31 -1.56
CA GLY A 215 -11.67 10.97 -2.02
C GLY A 215 -13.07 10.56 -1.59
N VAL A 216 -13.47 10.85 -0.34
CA VAL A 216 -14.84 10.60 0.14
C VAL A 216 -15.86 11.41 -0.67
N VAL A 217 -15.60 12.70 -0.89
CA VAL A 217 -16.47 13.57 -1.70
C VAL A 217 -16.55 13.05 -3.13
N ASN A 218 -15.42 12.69 -3.75
CA ASN A 218 -15.37 12.15 -5.09
C ASN A 218 -16.18 10.86 -5.22
N PHE A 219 -16.07 9.96 -4.22
CA PHE A 219 -16.85 8.72 -4.17
C PHE A 219 -18.35 8.97 -4.00
N ILE A 220 -18.75 9.91 -3.13
CA ILE A 220 -20.17 10.29 -2.96
C ILE A 220 -20.74 10.88 -4.25
N VAL A 221 -19.98 11.75 -4.94
CA VAL A 221 -20.38 12.30 -6.25
C VAL A 221 -20.55 11.18 -7.26
N ALA A 222 -19.60 10.23 -7.34
CA ALA A 222 -19.70 9.08 -8.23
C ALA A 222 -20.96 8.24 -7.99
N LEU A 223 -21.38 8.07 -6.73
CA LEU A 223 -22.60 7.33 -6.38
C LEU A 223 -23.90 8.05 -6.75
N ASN A 224 -23.91 9.39 -6.76
CA ASN A 224 -25.13 10.19 -6.90
C ASN A 224 -25.27 10.90 -8.26
N ALA A 225 -24.21 10.92 -9.07
CA ALA A 225 -24.19 11.54 -10.39
C ALA A 225 -23.68 10.55 -11.44
N PRO A 226 -24.50 9.54 -11.83
CA PRO A 226 -24.10 8.52 -12.80
C PRO A 226 -23.84 9.06 -14.21
N ASP A 227 -24.39 10.23 -14.54
CA ASP A 227 -24.22 10.91 -15.83
C ASP A 227 -22.88 11.68 -15.91
N LEU A 228 -22.14 11.77 -14.80
CA LEU A 228 -20.86 12.45 -14.74
C LEU A 228 -19.80 11.56 -15.40
N GLY A 229 -19.00 12.13 -16.31
CA GLY A 229 -17.99 11.37 -17.05
C GLY A 229 -17.03 10.63 -16.13
N LEU A 230 -16.95 9.30 -16.30
CA LEU A 230 -16.14 8.40 -15.48
C LEU A 230 -14.66 8.82 -15.49
N ASP A 231 -14.17 9.35 -16.60
CA ASP A 231 -12.79 9.83 -16.77
C ASP A 231 -12.41 10.91 -15.77
N LEU A 232 -13.32 11.84 -15.47
CA LEU A 232 -13.05 12.91 -14.52
C LEU A 232 -12.89 12.36 -13.11
N LEU A 233 -13.78 11.44 -12.72
CA LEU A 233 -13.74 10.79 -11.40
C LEU A 233 -12.47 9.95 -11.22
N LEU A 234 -12.07 9.22 -12.27
CA LEU A 234 -10.84 8.43 -12.30
C LEU A 234 -9.60 9.34 -12.26
N TYR A 235 -9.60 10.45 -13.01
CA TYR A 235 -8.51 11.41 -13.02
C TYR A 235 -8.27 12.04 -11.65
N VAL A 236 -9.35 12.49 -10.98
CA VAL A 236 -9.27 13.04 -9.62
C VAL A 236 -8.73 11.99 -8.64
N ASN A 237 -9.24 10.76 -8.70
CA ASN A 237 -8.80 9.70 -7.80
C ASN A 237 -7.32 9.32 -8.02
N ASN A 238 -6.89 9.18 -9.27
CA ASN A 238 -5.49 8.89 -9.60
C ASN A 238 -4.57 10.02 -9.15
N SER A 239 -4.95 11.28 -9.37
CA SER A 239 -4.17 12.44 -8.91
C SER A 239 -4.03 12.47 -7.39
N ALA A 240 -5.13 12.18 -6.67
CA ALA A 240 -5.11 12.07 -5.22
C ALA A 240 -4.18 10.95 -4.74
N LEU A 241 -4.22 9.77 -5.37
CA LEU A 241 -3.34 8.65 -5.06
C LEU A 241 -1.85 9.01 -5.19
N TYR A 242 -1.45 9.72 -6.25
CA TYR A 242 -0.06 10.18 -6.42
C TYR A 242 0.36 11.16 -5.33
N ILE A 243 -0.46 12.18 -5.05
CA ILE A 243 -0.17 13.18 -4.01
C ILE A 243 -0.07 12.50 -2.63
N LEU A 244 -0.98 11.57 -2.33
CA LEU A 244 -1.01 10.84 -1.06
C LEU A 244 0.13 9.83 -0.94
N GLY A 245 0.56 9.23 -2.05
CA GLY A 245 1.79 8.44 -2.12
C GLY A 245 3.01 9.27 -1.74
N ILE A 246 3.14 10.50 -2.26
CA ILE A 246 4.22 11.43 -1.88
C ILE A 246 4.15 11.75 -0.38
N CYS A 247 2.96 11.96 0.17
CA CYS A 247 2.79 12.18 1.61
C CYS A 247 3.27 10.97 2.43
N LEU A 248 2.91 9.75 2.03
CA LEU A 248 3.39 8.52 2.66
C LEU A 248 4.92 8.39 2.57
N PHE A 249 5.53 8.74 1.43
CA PHE A 249 6.98 8.78 1.28
C PHE A 249 7.63 9.75 2.27
N ILE A 250 7.08 10.96 2.43
CA ILE A 250 7.56 11.96 3.39
C ILE A 250 7.47 11.43 4.83
N ILE A 251 6.37 10.77 5.20
CA ILE A 251 6.23 10.14 6.52
C ILE A 251 7.26 9.01 6.69
N GLY A 252 7.46 8.17 5.68
CA GLY A 252 8.47 7.11 5.67
C GLY A 252 9.89 7.66 5.85
N LEU A 253 10.20 8.79 5.19
CA LEU A 253 11.46 9.51 5.36
C LEU A 253 11.64 10.00 6.80
N GLY A 254 10.59 10.54 7.42
CA GLY A 254 10.62 10.96 8.83
C GLY A 254 10.88 9.79 9.78
N MET A 255 10.27 8.63 9.54
CA MET A 255 10.52 7.40 10.29
C MET A 255 11.97 6.89 10.10
N TYR A 256 12.47 6.92 8.86
CA TYR A 256 13.84 6.52 8.53
C TYR A 256 14.89 7.41 9.18
N GLN A 257 14.65 8.73 9.21
CA GLN A 257 15.49 9.70 9.90
C GLN A 257 15.41 9.61 11.43
N GLY A 258 14.44 8.88 11.98
CA GLY A 258 14.23 8.76 13.42
C GLY A 258 13.70 10.04 14.07
N LYS A 259 12.86 10.81 13.36
CA LYS A 259 12.22 12.01 13.92
C LYS A 259 11.46 11.66 15.19
N SER A 260 11.63 12.45 16.25
CA SER A 260 11.05 12.23 17.59
C SER A 260 9.56 11.93 17.55
N GLU A 261 8.82 12.70 16.76
CA GLU A 261 7.38 12.59 16.60
C GLU A 261 6.98 11.26 15.96
N LEU A 262 7.87 10.64 15.18
CA LEU A 262 7.69 9.39 14.44
C LEU A 262 8.59 8.26 14.95
N SER A 263 9.22 8.43 16.11
CA SER A 263 10.12 7.43 16.71
C SER A 263 9.59 6.94 18.05
N LEU A 264 9.90 5.69 18.37
CA LEU A 264 9.58 5.08 19.66
C LEU A 264 10.55 5.50 20.77
N GLU A 265 11.59 6.25 20.42
CA GLU A 265 12.63 6.70 21.35
C GLU A 265 12.22 7.98 22.09
N ALA A 266 11.27 8.75 21.53
CA ALA A 266 10.79 10.00 22.11
C ALA A 266 9.34 9.95 22.65
N ALA A 267 8.68 8.77 22.59
CA ALA A 267 7.30 8.55 23.02
C ALA A 267 7.21 7.51 24.14
#